data_AF-U6RV16-F1
#
_entry.id   AF-U6RV16-F1
#
_cell.length_a   1.000
_cell.length_b   1.000
_cell.length_c   1.000
_cell.angle_alpha   90.00
_cell.angle_beta   90.00
_cell.angle_gamma   90.00
#
_symmetry.space_group_name_H-M   'P 1'
#
loop_
_entity.id
_entity.type
_entity.pdbx_description
1 polymer ?
#
loop_
_entity_poly.entity_id
_entity_poly.type
_entity_poly.pdbx_seq_one_letter_code
_entity_poly.pdbx_strand_id
1 'polypeptide(L)'
;MSELYIPPERPARNLVNGKFFKGSVPHNKGKRMKYHSKKSKLRSLKNLVKGRGPGHKTGAGLNRKSVVAIKDGKLCGVFPSIQVAGEITDVNPASISRVCNKKPCRHRAGGFQWFFENDNTWCDLIINEHG
;
A
#
# COMPACT_ATOMS: atom_id res chain seq x y z
N MET A 1 -12.73 -62.37 8.16
CA MET A 1 -11.63 -61.39 8.26
C MET A 1 -12.24 -60.03 8.51
N SER A 2 -12.05 -59.43 9.68
CA SER A 2 -12.50 -58.07 9.97
C SER A 2 -11.52 -57.10 9.33
N GLU A 3 -12.00 -56.28 8.38
CA GLU A 3 -11.16 -55.28 7.72
C GLU A 3 -10.68 -54.23 8.72
N LEU A 4 -9.39 -53.90 8.65
CA LEU A 4 -8.77 -52.90 9.51
C LEU A 4 -9.16 -51.51 9.00
N TYR A 5 -10.19 -50.92 9.59
CA TYR A 5 -10.62 -49.57 9.25
C TYR A 5 -9.67 -48.52 9.86
N ILE A 6 -9.00 -47.75 9.01
CA ILE A 6 -8.21 -46.57 9.42
C ILE A 6 -8.99 -45.32 9.00
N PRO A 7 -9.39 -44.45 9.94
CA PRO A 7 -10.09 -43.22 9.60
C PRO A 7 -9.16 -42.27 8.83
N PRO A 8 -9.69 -41.48 7.88
CA PRO A 8 -8.89 -40.54 7.10
C PRO A 8 -8.34 -39.42 8.00
N GLU A 9 -7.04 -39.13 7.87
CA GLU A 9 -6.40 -38.02 8.57
C GLU A 9 -6.99 -36.69 8.13
N ARG A 10 -7.48 -35.89 9.09
CA ARG A 10 -8.00 -34.54 8.84
C ARG A 10 -6.92 -33.51 9.19
N PRO A 11 -6.26 -32.88 8.21
CA PRO A 11 -5.22 -31.89 8.49
C PRO A 11 -5.82 -30.66 9.19
N ALA A 12 -5.13 -30.13 10.19
CA ALA A 12 -5.54 -28.92 10.91
C ALA A 12 -5.38 -27.61 10.09
N ARG A 13 -4.79 -27.71 8.88
CA ARG A 13 -4.57 -26.61 7.95
C ARG A 13 -5.02 -26.99 6.55
N ASN A 14 -5.44 -26.00 5.79
CA ASN A 14 -5.71 -26.15 4.36
C ASN A 14 -4.38 -26.27 3.60
N LEU A 15 -4.22 -27.33 2.82
CA LEU A 15 -2.97 -27.68 2.13
C LEU A 15 -2.66 -26.79 0.93
N VAL A 16 -3.68 -26.11 0.37
CA VAL A 16 -3.52 -25.25 -0.81
C VAL A 16 -3.09 -23.84 -0.41
N ASN A 17 -3.72 -23.27 0.62
CA ASN A 17 -3.49 -21.87 1.02
C ASN A 17 -2.71 -21.72 2.35
N GLY A 18 -2.39 -22.84 3.02
CA GLY A 18 -1.66 -22.86 4.29
C GLY A 18 -2.43 -22.32 5.50
N LYS A 19 -3.70 -21.91 5.34
CA LYS A 19 -4.49 -21.33 6.43
C LYS A 19 -4.93 -22.41 7.41
N PHE A 20 -4.83 -22.10 8.70
CA PHE A 20 -5.39 -22.92 9.77
C PHE A 20 -6.92 -22.95 9.66
N PHE A 21 -7.53 -24.13 9.83
CA PHE A 21 -8.99 -24.24 9.84
C PHE A 21 -9.58 -23.59 11.10
N LYS A 22 -10.82 -23.09 10.99
CA LYS A 22 -11.53 -22.49 12.12
C LYS A 22 -11.64 -23.51 13.26
N GLY A 23 -11.26 -23.10 14.47
CA GLY A 23 -11.25 -23.96 15.65
C GLY A 23 -9.97 -24.78 15.85
N SER A 24 -9.01 -24.74 14.92
CA SER A 24 -7.70 -25.36 15.14
C SER A 24 -6.88 -24.58 16.15
N VAL A 25 -6.23 -25.29 17.07
CA VAL A 25 -5.30 -24.71 18.04
C VAL A 25 -3.91 -24.70 17.41
N PRO A 26 -3.29 -23.52 17.19
CA PRO A 26 -1.94 -23.46 16.65
C PRO A 26 -0.96 -24.17 17.60
N HIS A 27 0.02 -24.88 17.04
CA HIS A 27 1.05 -25.58 17.82
C HIS A 27 1.77 -24.69 18.84
N ASN A 28 1.86 -23.40 18.58
CA ASN A 28 2.59 -22.43 19.38
C ASN A 28 1.71 -21.78 20.46
N LYS A 29 0.39 -22.04 20.47
CA LYS A 29 -0.53 -21.42 21.42
C LYS A 29 -0.16 -21.82 22.85
N GLY A 30 -0.01 -20.83 23.73
CA GLY A 30 0.39 -21.04 25.13
C GLY A 30 1.86 -21.40 25.35
N LYS A 31 2.65 -21.63 24.28
CA LYS A 31 4.08 -21.91 24.41
C LYS A 31 4.86 -20.62 24.60
N ARG A 32 5.82 -20.62 25.52
CA ARG A 32 6.73 -19.49 25.74
C ARG A 32 7.73 -19.40 24.58
N MET A 33 7.93 -18.19 24.07
CA MET A 33 8.95 -17.91 23.06
C MET A 33 10.35 -18.12 23.66
N LYS A 34 11.14 -19.00 23.05
CA LYS A 34 12.54 -19.22 23.40
C LYS A 34 13.42 -18.28 22.56
N TYR A 35 14.35 -17.59 23.20
CA TYR A 35 15.33 -16.74 22.52
C TYR A 35 16.71 -17.35 22.65
N HIS A 36 17.46 -17.39 21.55
CA HIS A 36 18.83 -17.91 21.52
C HIS A 36 19.88 -16.88 21.94
N SER A 37 19.51 -15.60 22.07
CA SER A 37 20.41 -14.55 22.55
C SER A 37 19.69 -13.50 23.40
N LYS A 38 20.41 -12.96 24.41
CA LYS A 38 19.91 -11.85 25.24
C LYS A 38 19.56 -10.63 24.38
N LYS A 39 20.38 -10.33 23.36
CA LYS A 39 20.16 -9.24 22.41
C LYS A 39 18.85 -9.38 21.63
N SER A 40 18.52 -10.60 21.16
CA SER A 40 17.27 -10.87 20.44
C SER A 40 16.05 -10.68 21.33
N LYS A 41 16.11 -11.18 22.57
CA LYS A 41 15.06 -10.99 23.57
C LYS A 41 14.79 -9.51 23.84
N LEU A 42 15.85 -8.72 24.08
CA LEU A 42 15.75 -7.28 24.33
C LEU A 42 15.13 -6.53 23.15
N ARG A 43 15.56 -6.82 21.92
CA ARG A 43 15.00 -6.20 20.71
C ARG A 43 13.52 -6.49 20.55
N SER A 44 13.11 -7.75 20.76
CA SER A 44 11.70 -8.14 20.65
C SER A 44 10.84 -7.44 21.69
N LEU A 45 11.28 -7.39 22.95
CA LEU A 45 10.57 -6.67 24.02
C LEU A 45 10.47 -5.18 23.73
N LYS A 46 11.56 -4.54 23.27
CA LYS A 46 11.57 -3.11 22.89
C LYS A 46 10.57 -2.82 21.78
N ASN A 47 10.50 -3.68 20.76
CA ASN A 47 9.54 -3.53 19.65
C ASN A 47 8.10 -3.81 20.10
N LEU A 48 7.89 -4.73 21.04
CA LEU A 48 6.58 -4.99 21.62
C LEU A 48 6.06 -3.78 22.40
N VAL A 49 6.91 -3.18 23.24
CA VAL A 49 6.60 -1.95 23.99
C VAL A 49 6.34 -0.78 23.05
N LYS A 50 7.13 -0.65 21.97
CA LYS A 50 6.90 0.34 20.93
C LYS A 50 5.54 0.17 20.24
N GLY A 51 4.98 -1.05 20.26
CA GLY A 51 3.77 -1.39 19.55
C GLY A 51 3.91 -1.34 18.03
N ARG A 52 2.79 -1.54 17.33
CA ARG A 52 2.72 -1.18 15.91
C ARG A 52 2.68 0.34 15.85
N GLY A 53 3.81 0.96 15.54
CA GLY A 53 3.83 2.39 15.24
C GLY A 53 2.88 2.71 14.08
N PRO A 54 2.43 3.97 13.94
CA PRO A 54 1.72 4.38 12.75
C PRO A 54 2.53 3.97 11.52
N GLY A 55 1.84 3.55 10.45
CA GLY A 55 2.49 3.35 9.16
C GLY A 55 3.38 4.55 8.84
N HIS A 56 4.52 4.31 8.21
CA HIS A 56 5.45 5.39 7.89
C HIS A 56 4.69 6.56 7.25
N LYS A 57 4.68 7.74 7.88
CA LYS A 57 3.80 8.88 7.54
C LYS A 57 3.82 9.24 6.06
N THR A 58 4.91 8.93 5.37
CA THR A 58 5.08 9.27 3.96
C THR A 58 4.48 8.28 2.97
N GLY A 59 4.06 7.07 3.36
CA GLY A 59 3.47 6.03 2.48
C GLY A 59 4.33 5.54 1.30
N ALA A 60 5.27 6.35 0.83
CA ALA A 60 6.09 6.24 -0.37
C ALA A 60 7.59 6.43 -0.06
N GLY A 61 7.97 6.57 1.22
CA GLY A 61 9.37 6.79 1.62
C GLY A 61 9.90 8.17 1.18
N LEU A 62 11.18 8.21 0.78
CA LEU A 62 11.91 9.38 0.26
C LEU A 62 11.58 9.70 -1.21
N ASN A 63 10.83 8.84 -1.91
CA ASN A 63 10.52 8.99 -3.33
C ASN A 63 9.28 9.87 -3.57
N ARG A 64 9.22 11.02 -2.91
CA ARG A 64 8.15 12.00 -3.16
C ARG A 64 8.36 12.59 -4.55
N LYS A 65 7.38 12.41 -5.42
CA LYS A 65 7.34 13.04 -6.75
C LYS A 65 6.38 14.21 -6.71
N SER A 66 6.85 15.36 -7.19
CA SER A 66 6.03 16.53 -7.45
C SER A 66 5.04 16.24 -8.58
N VAL A 67 3.87 16.85 -8.49
CA VAL A 67 2.78 16.66 -9.44
C VAL A 67 2.17 17.99 -9.84
N VAL A 68 1.72 18.04 -11.08
CA VAL A 68 1.12 19.21 -11.71
C VAL A 68 -0.35 18.93 -11.95
N ALA A 69 -1.20 19.89 -11.58
CA ALA A 69 -2.64 19.86 -11.86
C ALA A 69 -2.98 20.83 -12.99
N ILE A 70 -3.63 20.32 -14.03
CA ILE A 70 -4.20 21.12 -15.12
C ILE A 70 -5.72 20.97 -15.10
N LYS A 71 -6.44 22.08 -15.17
CA LYS A 71 -7.89 22.10 -15.31
C LYS A 71 -8.25 23.00 -16.47
N ASP A 72 -9.07 22.49 -17.38
CA ASP A 72 -9.56 23.25 -18.54
C ASP A 72 -8.42 23.98 -19.27
N GLY A 73 -7.34 23.24 -19.57
CA GLY A 73 -6.12 23.74 -20.24
C GLY A 73 -5.21 24.65 -19.42
N LYS A 74 -5.66 25.13 -18.26
CA LYS A 74 -4.90 26.04 -17.41
C LYS A 74 -4.13 25.32 -16.31
N LEU A 75 -2.91 25.78 -16.06
CA LEU A 75 -2.09 25.34 -14.94
C LEU A 75 -2.74 25.80 -13.61
N CYS A 76 -3.26 24.87 -12.82
CA CYS A 76 -3.83 25.18 -11.51
C CYS A 76 -2.77 25.26 -10.42
N GLY A 77 -1.69 24.49 -10.54
CA GLY A 77 -0.60 24.53 -9.57
C GLY A 77 0.33 23.33 -9.65
N VAL A 78 1.52 23.51 -9.07
CA VAL A 78 2.53 22.48 -8.87
C VAL A 78 2.58 22.14 -7.38
N PHE A 79 2.43 20.87 -7.06
CA PHE A 79 2.40 20.37 -5.69
C PHE A 79 3.66 19.54 -5.42
N PRO A 80 4.25 19.65 -4.22
CA PRO A 80 5.47 18.92 -3.86
C PRO A 80 5.25 17.41 -3.71
N SER A 81 4.00 16.96 -3.55
CA SER A 81 3.66 15.54 -3.54
C SER A 81 2.19 15.29 -3.84
N ILE A 82 1.88 14.06 -4.24
CA ILE A 82 0.51 13.58 -4.44
C ILE A 82 -0.35 13.69 -3.17
N GLN A 83 0.23 13.49 -1.98
CA GLN A 83 -0.53 13.62 -0.73
C GLN A 83 -0.95 15.07 -0.48
N VAL A 84 -0.01 16.01 -0.64
CA VAL A 84 -0.27 17.45 -0.50
C VAL A 84 -1.28 17.92 -1.54
N ALA A 85 -1.15 17.44 -2.79
CA ALA A 85 -2.11 17.72 -3.84
C ALA A 85 -3.51 17.22 -3.46
N GLY A 86 -3.62 16.00 -2.95
CA GLY A 86 -4.90 15.42 -2.54
C GLY A 86 -5.53 16.13 -1.34
N GLU A 87 -4.73 16.60 -0.39
CA GLU A 87 -5.20 17.37 0.77
C GLU A 87 -5.72 18.75 0.38
N ILE A 88 -5.02 19.46 -0.52
CA ILE A 88 -5.42 20.81 -0.98
C ILE A 88 -6.61 20.74 -1.94
N THR A 89 -6.65 19.74 -2.82
CA THR A 89 -7.70 19.61 -3.86
C THR A 89 -8.87 18.71 -3.45
N ASP A 90 -8.83 18.12 -2.25
CA ASP A 90 -9.78 17.12 -1.76
C ASP A 90 -9.96 15.91 -2.72
N VAL A 91 -8.89 15.55 -3.43
CA VAL A 91 -8.86 14.41 -4.36
C VAL A 91 -8.10 13.26 -3.73
N ASN A 92 -8.65 12.05 -3.79
CA ASN A 92 -7.98 10.87 -3.26
C ASN A 92 -6.56 10.69 -3.88
N PRO A 93 -5.49 10.69 -3.06
CA PRO A 93 -4.11 10.51 -3.52
C PRO A 93 -3.89 9.27 -4.40
N ALA A 94 -4.61 8.17 -4.12
CA ALA A 94 -4.51 6.94 -4.91
C ALA A 94 -5.04 7.13 -6.34
N SER A 95 -6.06 7.97 -6.51
CA SER A 95 -6.62 8.31 -7.82
C SER A 95 -5.66 9.17 -8.62
N ILE A 96 -5.05 10.19 -8.00
CA ILE A 96 -4.02 11.04 -8.62
C ILE A 96 -2.85 10.17 -9.11
N SER A 97 -2.32 9.30 -8.25
CA SER A 97 -1.23 8.39 -8.60
C SER A 97 -1.57 7.50 -9.81
N ARG A 98 -2.82 7.01 -9.89
CA ARG A 98 -3.25 6.16 -10.99
C ARG A 98 -3.33 6.91 -12.32
N VAL A 99 -3.73 8.18 -12.30
CA VAL A 99 -3.75 9.07 -13.47
C VAL A 99 -2.33 9.39 -13.92
N CYS A 100 -1.44 9.82 -13.02
CA CYS A 100 -0.06 10.15 -13.39
C CYS A 100 0.71 8.94 -13.97
N ASN A 101 0.41 7.72 -13.52
CA ASN A 101 1.00 6.49 -14.06
C ASN A 101 0.34 5.99 -15.37
N LYS A 102 -0.53 6.80 -16.00
CA LYS A 102 -1.21 6.51 -17.29
C LYS A 102 -1.86 5.11 -17.32
N LYS A 103 -2.42 4.65 -16.20
CA LYS A 103 -3.11 3.35 -16.16
C LYS A 103 -4.36 3.42 -17.05
N PRO A 104 -4.65 2.36 -17.84
CA PRO A 104 -5.81 2.35 -18.71
C PRO A 104 -7.09 2.62 -17.92
N CYS A 105 -8.01 3.35 -18.55
CA CYS A 105 -9.34 3.76 -18.05
C CYS A 105 -9.39 4.95 -17.06
N ARG A 106 -8.28 5.66 -16.76
CA ARG A 106 -8.33 6.86 -15.90
C ARG A 106 -7.39 7.96 -16.38
N HIS A 107 -7.93 8.95 -17.10
CA HIS A 107 -7.18 10.10 -17.62
C HIS A 107 -7.39 11.39 -16.81
N ARG A 108 -8.37 11.41 -15.88
CA ARG A 108 -8.70 12.56 -15.03
C ARG A 108 -9.08 12.09 -13.63
N ALA A 109 -8.79 12.90 -12.61
CA ALA A 109 -9.23 12.67 -11.23
C ALA A 109 -9.67 13.99 -10.60
N GLY A 110 -10.87 14.04 -10.03
CA GLY A 110 -11.42 15.25 -9.42
C GLY A 110 -11.62 16.42 -10.39
N GLY A 111 -11.81 16.14 -11.68
CA GLY A 111 -11.91 17.17 -12.73
C GLY A 111 -10.56 17.73 -13.21
N PHE A 112 -9.44 17.31 -12.61
CA PHE A 112 -8.10 17.71 -13.01
C PHE A 112 -7.42 16.62 -13.85
N GLN A 113 -6.55 17.06 -14.77
CA GLN A 113 -5.53 16.24 -15.39
C GLN A 113 -4.26 16.33 -14.53
N TRP A 114 -3.69 15.17 -14.21
CA TRP A 114 -2.58 15.07 -13.27
C TRP A 114 -1.35 14.50 -13.96
N PHE A 115 -0.23 15.19 -13.83
CA PHE A 115 1.04 14.79 -14.40
C PHE A 115 2.13 14.81 -13.35
N PHE A 116 3.16 13.98 -13.52
CA PHE A 116 4.40 14.19 -12.79
C PHE A 116 5.14 15.37 -13.38
N GLU A 117 5.73 16.21 -12.54
CA GLU A 117 6.51 17.36 -13.00
C GLU A 117 7.58 16.94 -14.02
N ASN A 118 8.28 15.84 -13.76
CA ASN A 118 9.34 15.30 -14.62
C ASN A 118 8.86 14.75 -15.98
N ASP A 119 7.56 14.51 -16.20
CA ASP A 119 7.08 13.86 -17.43
C ASP A 119 6.98 14.85 -18.59
N ASN A 120 6.99 16.18 -18.34
CA ASN A 120 6.89 17.32 -19.29
C ASN A 120 5.77 17.28 -20.34
N THR A 121 5.04 16.17 -20.50
CA THR A 121 3.92 15.97 -21.42
C THR A 121 2.75 16.93 -21.21
N TRP A 122 2.74 17.62 -20.07
CA TRP A 122 1.73 18.59 -19.69
C TRP A 122 2.01 19.98 -20.24
N CYS A 123 3.23 20.28 -20.68
CA CYS A 123 3.58 21.58 -21.27
C CYS A 123 2.84 21.81 -22.59
N ASP A 124 2.74 20.78 -23.44
CA ASP A 124 2.04 20.87 -24.72
C ASP A 124 0.55 21.21 -24.57
N LEU A 125 -0.06 20.80 -23.45
CA LEU A 125 -1.47 21.05 -23.17
C LEU A 125 -1.77 22.52 -22.83
N ILE A 126 -0.77 23.27 -22.35
CA ILE A 126 -0.91 24.69 -22.02
C ILE A 126 -0.65 25.57 -23.25
N ILE A 127 0.31 25.17 -24.10
CA ILE A 127 0.72 25.93 -25.29
C ILE A 127 -0.41 25.98 -26.33
N ASN A 128 -1.21 24.93 -26.43
CA ASN A 128 -2.28 24.82 -27.44
C ASN A 128 -3.53 25.69 -27.18
N GLU A 129 -3.66 26.40 -26.06
CA GLU A 129 -4.78 27.35 -25.83
C GLU A 129 -4.51 28.78 -26.34
N HIS A 130 -3.29 29.07 -26.79
CA HIS A 130 -2.89 30.41 -27.27
C HIS A 130 -2.65 30.48 -28.79
N GLY A 131 -3.08 29.46 -29.54
CA GLY A 131 -3.00 29.39 -31.01
C GLY A 131 -4.34 29.59 -31.68
#